data_AF-A0A8S3GNP9-F1
#
_entry.id   AF-A0A8S3GNP9-F1
#
_cell.length_a   1.000
_cell.length_b   1.000
_cell.length_c   1.000
_cell.angle_alpha   90.00
_cell.angle_beta   90.00
_cell.angle_gamma   90.00
#
_symmetry.space_group_name_H-M   'P 1'
#
loop_
_entity.id
_entity.type
_entity.pdbx_description
1 polymer ?
#
loop_
_entity_poly.entity_id
_entity_poly.type
_entity_poly.pdbx_seq_one_letter_code
_entity_poly.pdbx_strand_id
1 'polypeptide(L)'
;MTYCTDVSSLSGVAVGQRSDIVSLSKSSSFSSVYASTAWVRRPDNGMFNNAPVVAVMSQINIQQNHKTLITVSVSDPDGDTIRCRWANSSNGVDECGSICPPGSLPVNTAIYSNCTVEIIGASAASGYAIA
;
A
#
# COMPACT_ATOMS: atom_id res chain seq x y z
N MET A 1 12.67 -10.26 0.62
CA MET A 1 12.74 -8.85 0.19
C MET A 1 11.49 -8.59 -0.62
N THR A 2 10.85 -7.44 -0.33
CA THR A 2 9.84 -6.75 -1.14
C THR A 2 8.45 -7.40 -1.33
N TYR A 3 7.31 -6.70 -1.46
CA TYR A 3 6.96 -5.26 -1.57
C TYR A 3 5.71 -4.98 -0.71
N CYS A 4 5.61 -3.78 -0.11
CA CYS A 4 4.45 -3.34 0.67
C CYS A 4 3.35 -2.83 -0.26
N THR A 5 2.13 -3.36 -0.14
CA THR A 5 0.92 -2.67 -0.61
C THR A 5 0.54 -1.65 0.46
N ASP A 6 0.86 -0.38 0.22
CA ASP A 6 0.54 0.69 1.17
C ASP A 6 -0.95 0.99 1.14
N VAL A 7 -1.61 0.74 2.26
CA VAL A 7 -2.97 1.19 2.54
C VAL A 7 -2.86 2.38 3.49
N SER A 8 -3.49 3.50 3.16
CA SER A 8 -3.48 4.70 4.01
C SER A 8 -4.90 5.00 4.45
N SER A 9 -5.20 5.03 5.74
CA SER A 9 -6.51 5.51 6.23
C SER A 9 -6.63 7.03 6.02
N LEU A 10 -7.85 7.50 5.75
CA LEU A 10 -8.13 8.93 5.71
C LEU A 10 -8.55 9.35 7.12
N SER A 11 -7.69 10.16 7.76
CA SER A 11 -7.70 10.60 9.17
C SER A 11 -6.97 9.67 10.16
N GLY A 12 -5.75 10.08 10.56
CA GLY A 12 -5.06 9.59 11.76
C GLY A 12 -3.89 8.65 11.47
N VAL A 13 -2.70 9.21 11.27
CA VAL A 13 -1.46 8.50 10.87
C VAL A 13 -1.17 7.26 11.73
N ALA A 14 -1.14 6.10 11.05
CA ALA A 14 -0.49 4.86 11.44
C ALA A 14 0.97 5.11 11.82
N VAL A 15 1.45 4.61 12.97
CA VAL A 15 2.80 4.86 13.51
C VAL A 15 3.15 6.36 13.49
N GLY A 16 3.09 7.06 14.62
CA GLY A 16 3.38 8.50 14.67
C GLY A 16 4.82 8.85 14.30
N GLN A 17 5.21 8.76 13.03
CA GLN A 17 6.31 9.50 12.46
C GLN A 17 5.70 10.83 12.00
N ARG A 18 5.92 11.88 12.80
CA ARG A 18 5.91 13.23 12.25
C ARG A 18 7.01 13.28 11.19
N SER A 19 6.64 13.04 9.93
CA SER A 19 7.55 13.19 8.81
C SER A 19 7.69 14.67 8.53
N ASP A 20 8.70 15.28 9.12
CA ASP A 20 9.11 16.65 8.79
C ASP A 20 10.20 16.58 7.71
N ILE A 21 9.98 17.25 6.59
CA ILE A 21 10.99 17.33 5.53
C ILE A 21 11.93 18.47 5.89
N VAL A 22 13.09 18.12 6.46
CA VAL A 22 14.16 19.07 6.73
C VAL A 22 15.24 18.93 5.67
N SER A 23 15.43 19.98 4.87
CA SER A 23 16.52 20.03 3.90
C SER A 23 17.85 20.21 4.65
N LEU A 24 18.67 19.17 4.67
CA LEU A 24 20.02 19.22 5.24
C LEU A 24 21.06 19.52 4.15
N SER A 25 22.09 20.28 4.50
CA SER A 25 23.22 20.50 3.59
C SER A 25 24.00 19.20 3.41
N LYS A 26 24.57 19.00 2.21
CA LYS A 26 25.41 17.84 1.89
C LYS A 26 26.54 17.71 2.91
N SER A 27 26.77 16.50 3.43
CA SER A 27 27.69 16.15 4.53
C SER A 27 27.24 16.46 5.97
N SER A 28 25.97 16.83 6.18
CA SER A 28 25.42 16.97 7.54
C SER A 28 25.20 15.61 8.21
N SER A 29 25.54 15.55 9.50
CA SER A 29 25.08 14.47 10.39
C SER A 29 23.67 14.76 10.88
N PHE A 30 22.82 13.74 10.92
CA PHE A 30 21.50 13.82 11.56
C PHE A 30 21.37 12.70 12.60
N SER A 31 20.50 12.91 13.58
CA SER A 31 20.14 11.91 14.58
C SER A 31 18.62 11.81 14.66
N SER A 32 18.10 10.58 14.72
CA SER A 32 16.69 10.33 15.00
C SER A 32 16.56 9.96 16.48
N VAL A 33 15.75 10.71 17.22
CA VAL A 33 15.48 10.48 18.64
C VAL A 33 13.98 10.24 18.79
N TYR A 34 13.61 9.10 19.38
CA TYR A 34 12.22 8.77 19.66
C TYR A 34 11.89 9.19 21.10
N ALA A 35 11.01 10.18 21.26
CA ALA A 35 10.49 10.55 22.57
C ALA A 35 9.27 9.66 22.90
N SER A 36 9.20 9.12 24.12
CA SER A 36 8.06 8.31 24.59
C SER A 36 6.73 9.08 24.63
N THR A 37 6.79 10.42 24.58
CA THR A 37 5.65 11.34 24.50
C THR A 37 5.20 11.66 23.07
N ALA A 38 5.84 11.11 22.03
CA ALA A 38 5.47 11.35 20.64
C ALA A 38 4.16 10.67 20.20
N TRP A 39 3.66 9.72 21.00
CA TRP A 39 2.45 8.97 20.70
C TRP A 39 1.21 9.72 21.23
N VAL A 40 0.38 10.22 20.31
CA VAL A 40 -0.89 10.86 20.65
C VAL A 40 -1.98 9.79 20.75
N ARG A 41 -2.72 9.79 21.86
CA ARG A 41 -3.90 8.93 22.06
C ARG A 41 -5.06 9.47 21.27
N ARG A 42 -5.91 8.58 20.75
CA ARG A 42 -7.08 9.00 19.98
C ARG A 42 -8.10 9.71 20.88
N PRO A 43 -8.81 10.74 20.37
CA PRO A 43 -9.81 11.46 21.14
C PRO A 43 -11.06 10.65 21.50
N ASP A 44 -11.39 9.64 20.70
CA ASP A 44 -12.62 8.84 20.80
C ASP A 44 -12.58 7.80 21.93
N ASN A 45 -11.44 7.10 22.11
CA ASN A 45 -11.34 6.02 23.09
C ASN A 45 -10.09 6.08 24.00
N GLY A 46 -9.22 7.08 23.82
CA GLY A 46 -8.00 7.24 24.63
C GLY A 46 -6.94 6.14 24.40
N MET A 47 -7.13 5.26 23.41
CA MET A 47 -6.16 4.24 23.03
C MET A 47 -5.22 4.77 21.94
N PHE A 48 -4.14 4.03 21.68
CA PHE A 48 -3.27 4.32 20.54
C PHE A 48 -3.87 3.72 19.28
N ASN A 49 -3.71 4.41 18.14
CA ASN A 49 -4.16 3.90 16.86
C ASN A 49 -3.23 2.82 16.32
N ASN A 50 -3.79 1.74 15.82
CA ASN A 50 -3.08 0.66 15.13
C ASN A 50 -3.20 0.88 13.62
N ALA A 51 -2.19 0.40 12.88
CA ALA A 51 -2.22 0.47 11.43
C ALA A 51 -3.22 -0.56 10.87
N PRO A 52 -3.81 -0.31 9.68
CA PRO A 52 -4.57 -1.32 8.98
C PRO A 52 -3.68 -2.49 8.60
N VAL A 53 -4.26 -3.69 8.63
CA VAL A 53 -3.61 -4.95 8.29
C VAL A 53 -4.21 -5.53 7.01
N VAL A 54 -3.34 -6.02 6.13
CA VAL A 54 -3.73 -6.74 4.92
C VAL A 54 -3.66 -8.24 5.17
N ALA A 55 -4.64 -9.00 4.68
CA ALA A 55 -4.54 -10.44 4.72
C ALA A 55 -3.57 -10.92 3.63
N VAL A 56 -2.73 -11.91 3.97
CA VAL A 56 -1.82 -12.52 3.00
C VAL A 56 -2.65 -13.25 1.95
N MET A 57 -2.58 -12.80 0.70
CA MET A 57 -3.15 -13.51 -0.43
C MET A 57 -2.13 -14.49 -1.01
N SER A 58 -2.55 -15.73 -1.22
CA SER A 58 -1.74 -16.72 -1.96
C SER A 58 -1.79 -16.43 -3.46
N GLN A 59 -0.98 -17.13 -4.26
CA GLN A 59 -1.06 -17.05 -5.72
C GLN A 59 -2.47 -17.41 -6.22
N ILE A 60 -3.08 -16.51 -6.98
CA ILE A 60 -4.42 -16.67 -7.54
C ILE A 60 -4.31 -17.20 -8.96
N ASN A 61 -5.04 -18.27 -9.28
CA ASN A 61 -5.13 -18.79 -10.64
C ASN A 61 -6.15 -17.97 -11.43
N ILE A 62 -5.68 -17.28 -12.46
CA ILE A 62 -6.52 -16.47 -13.36
C ILE A 62 -6.78 -17.30 -14.62
N GLN A 63 -8.05 -17.47 -14.98
CA GLN A 63 -8.41 -18.16 -16.22
C GLN A 63 -8.15 -17.26 -17.44
N GLN A 64 -7.62 -17.86 -18.50
CA GLN A 64 -7.40 -17.16 -19.75
C GLN A 64 -8.73 -16.67 -20.33
N ASN A 65 -8.75 -15.43 -20.83
CA ASN A 65 -9.92 -14.79 -21.44
C ASN A 65 -11.16 -14.69 -20.54
N HIS A 66 -11.00 -14.86 -19.22
CA HIS A 66 -12.09 -14.71 -18.25
C HIS A 66 -11.75 -13.60 -17.26
N LYS A 67 -12.71 -12.70 -17.06
CA LYS A 67 -12.64 -11.64 -16.05
C LYS A 67 -12.59 -12.26 -14.66
N THR A 68 -11.51 -11.99 -13.95
CA THR A 68 -11.32 -12.38 -12.55
C THR A 68 -11.24 -11.12 -11.71
N LEU A 69 -12.06 -11.06 -10.66
CA LEU A 69 -12.10 -9.93 -9.74
C LEU A 69 -11.37 -10.33 -8.46
N ILE A 70 -10.27 -9.65 -8.18
CA ILE A 70 -9.41 -9.90 -7.03
C ILE A 70 -9.61 -8.75 -6.06
N THR A 71 -10.01 -9.08 -4.83
CA THR A 71 -10.20 -8.10 -3.74
C THR A 71 -9.11 -8.33 -2.71
N VAL A 72 -8.27 -7.31 -2.50
CA VAL A 72 -7.32 -7.28 -1.38
C VAL A 72 -8.14 -7.08 -0.10
N SER A 73 -8.14 -8.07 0.79
CA SER A 73 -8.81 -7.95 2.08
C SER A 73 -7.92 -7.18 3.05
N VAL A 74 -8.46 -6.05 3.52
CA VAL A 74 -7.81 -5.16 4.48
C VAL A 74 -8.77 -4.95 5.64
N SER A 75 -8.23 -4.92 6.86
CA SER A 75 -8.98 -4.69 8.07
C SER A 75 -8.22 -3.70 8.95
N ASP A 76 -8.94 -2.80 9.61
CA ASP A 76 -8.38 -1.90 10.60
C ASP A 76 -8.87 -2.33 11.99
N PRO A 77 -7.97 -2.67 12.93
CA PRO A 77 -8.37 -3.11 14.27
C PRO A 77 -9.14 -2.06 15.07
N ASP A 78 -9.00 -0.79 14.71
CA ASP A 78 -9.58 0.35 15.40
C ASP A 78 -10.88 0.85 14.74
N GLY A 79 -11.23 0.28 13.58
CA GLY A 79 -12.43 0.63 12.82
C GLY A 79 -12.26 1.88 11.97
N ASP A 80 -11.02 2.31 11.70
CA ASP A 80 -10.74 3.47 10.86
C ASP A 80 -11.17 3.23 9.39
N THR A 81 -11.44 4.32 8.68
CA THR A 81 -11.75 4.25 7.25
C THR A 81 -10.50 3.93 6.45
N ILE A 82 -10.52 2.78 5.78
CA ILE A 82 -9.44 2.28 4.94
C ILE A 82 -9.46 2.98 3.57
N ARG A 83 -8.30 3.45 3.09
CA ARG A 83 -8.14 3.92 1.70
C ARG A 83 -6.93 3.26 1.04
N CYS A 84 -7.19 2.62 -0.10
CA CYS A 84 -6.15 1.93 -0.86
C CYS A 84 -5.52 2.82 -1.91
N ARG A 85 -4.21 2.64 -2.09
CA ARG A 85 -3.43 3.14 -3.22
C ARG A 85 -2.59 1.99 -3.76
N TRP A 86 -2.29 2.05 -5.05
CA TRP A 86 -1.37 1.12 -5.70
C TRP A 86 0.00 1.77 -5.80
N ALA A 87 1.06 0.97 -5.74
CA ALA A 87 2.41 1.46 -5.93
C ALA A 87 2.55 2.10 -7.32
N ASN A 88 3.32 3.17 -7.39
CA ASN A 88 3.58 3.86 -8.63
C ASN A 88 5.06 4.23 -8.76
N SER A 89 5.48 4.53 -9.99
CA SER A 89 6.84 4.93 -10.30
C SER A 89 6.95 6.43 -10.60
N SER A 90 6.15 7.26 -9.93
CA SER A 90 6.08 8.70 -10.20
C SER A 90 7.17 9.47 -9.45
N ASN A 91 7.47 10.69 -9.91
CA ASN A 91 8.38 11.62 -9.22
C ASN A 91 9.80 11.07 -8.95
N GLY A 92 10.28 10.14 -9.80
CA GLY A 92 11.62 9.56 -9.68
C GLY A 92 11.77 8.53 -8.55
N VAL A 93 10.67 8.09 -7.94
CA VAL A 93 10.64 7.01 -6.95
C VAL A 93 9.97 5.79 -7.58
N ASP A 94 10.65 4.65 -7.60
CA ASP A 94 10.11 3.37 -8.06
C ASP A 94 9.60 2.55 -6.86
N GLU A 95 8.37 2.81 -6.42
CA GLU A 95 7.76 2.11 -5.27
C GLU A 95 7.49 0.62 -5.58
N CYS A 96 7.23 0.31 -6.85
CA CYS A 96 6.85 -1.02 -7.29
C CYS A 96 8.07 -1.90 -7.64
N GLY A 97 9.28 -1.36 -7.74
CA GLY A 97 10.44 -2.13 -8.18
C GLY A 97 10.27 -2.68 -9.58
N SER A 98 9.87 -1.82 -10.52
CA SER A 98 9.67 -2.10 -11.95
C SER A 98 8.46 -2.96 -12.33
N ILE A 99 7.55 -3.28 -11.40
CA ILE A 99 6.27 -3.97 -11.66
C ILE A 99 5.04 -3.06 -11.55
N CYS A 100 5.19 -1.78 -11.91
CA CYS A 100 4.11 -0.80 -11.83
C CYS A 100 3.06 -1.02 -12.92
N PRO A 101 1.76 -0.92 -12.57
CA PRO A 101 0.72 -0.79 -13.57
C PRO A 101 0.89 0.45 -14.45
N PRO A 102 0.46 0.43 -15.72
CA PRO A 102 -0.19 -0.70 -16.41
C PRO A 102 0.78 -1.72 -17.00
N GLY A 103 2.10 -1.49 -16.95
CA GLY A 103 3.09 -2.29 -17.69
C GLY A 103 3.26 -3.73 -17.20
N SER A 104 2.98 -3.99 -15.92
CA SER A 104 3.07 -5.33 -15.31
C SER A 104 1.82 -6.19 -15.50
N LEU A 105 0.76 -5.64 -16.09
CA LEU A 105 -0.56 -6.28 -16.18
C LEU A 105 -1.05 -6.39 -17.63
N PRO A 106 -1.94 -7.34 -17.93
CA PRO A 106 -2.57 -7.45 -19.24
C PRO A 106 -3.30 -6.17 -19.65
N VAL A 107 -3.36 -5.94 -20.96
CA VAL A 107 -4.27 -4.94 -21.53
C VAL A 107 -5.70 -5.21 -21.08
N ASN A 108 -6.46 -4.14 -20.78
CA ASN A 108 -7.81 -4.17 -20.21
C ASN A 108 -7.92 -4.61 -18.73
N THR A 109 -6.81 -4.57 -17.98
CA THR A 109 -6.89 -4.68 -16.51
C THR A 109 -7.42 -3.38 -15.92
N ALA A 110 -8.44 -3.45 -15.06
CA ALA A 110 -8.98 -2.31 -14.33
C ALA A 110 -8.55 -2.37 -12.87
N ILE A 111 -8.03 -1.25 -12.37
CA ILE A 111 -7.52 -1.11 -11.01
C ILE A 111 -8.36 -0.04 -10.31
N TYR A 112 -8.90 -0.39 -9.15
CA TYR A 112 -9.83 0.47 -8.42
C TYR A 112 -9.22 0.95 -7.10
N SER A 113 -9.68 2.11 -6.62
CA SER A 113 -9.27 2.71 -5.34
C SER A 113 -9.84 1.99 -4.10
N ASN A 114 -10.76 1.05 -4.29
CA ASN A 114 -11.35 0.20 -3.24
C ASN A 114 -10.59 -1.12 -3.06
N CYS A 115 -9.28 -1.15 -3.36
CA CYS A 115 -8.43 -2.34 -3.20
C CYS A 115 -8.85 -3.53 -4.09
N THR A 116 -9.54 -3.26 -5.21
CA THR A 116 -9.94 -4.31 -6.16
C THR A 116 -9.23 -4.18 -7.50
N VAL A 117 -9.00 -5.32 -8.13
CA VAL A 117 -8.40 -5.45 -9.46
C VAL A 117 -9.29 -6.37 -10.29
N GLU A 118 -9.70 -5.90 -11.46
CA GLU A 118 -10.32 -6.74 -12.49
C GLU A 118 -9.27 -7.06 -13.54
N ILE A 119 -8.89 -8.33 -13.66
CA ILE A 119 -7.87 -8.80 -14.59
C ILE A 119 -8.44 -9.87 -15.53
N ILE A 120 -7.98 -9.84 -16.79
CA ILE A 120 -8.29 -10.87 -17.80
C ILE A 120 -6.97 -11.53 -18.18
N GLY A 121 -6.85 -12.85 -17.96
CA GLY A 121 -5.63 -13.58 -18.29
C GLY A 121 -5.38 -13.58 -19.80
N ALA A 122 -4.21 -13.12 -20.23
CA ALA A 122 -3.87 -13.00 -21.65
C ALA A 122 -3.48 -14.35 -22.28
N SER A 123 -2.66 -15.15 -21.57
CA SER A 123 -2.22 -16.47 -22.04
C SER A 123 -2.07 -17.47 -20.88
N ALA A 124 -2.22 -18.76 -21.19
CA ALA A 124 -1.93 -19.82 -20.24
C ALA A 124 -0.45 -19.78 -19.81
N ALA A 125 -0.18 -20.02 -18.52
CA ALA A 125 1.14 -19.99 -17.89
C ALA A 125 1.83 -18.61 -17.79
N SER A 126 1.13 -17.50 -18.05
CA SER A 126 1.64 -16.16 -17.72
C SER A 126 1.50 -15.86 -16.23
N GLY A 127 2.54 -15.22 -15.66
CA GLY A 127 2.52 -14.67 -14.31
C GLY A 127 2.30 -13.16 -14.35
N TYR A 128 1.48 -12.64 -13.43
CA TYR A 128 1.21 -11.22 -13.28
C TYR A 128 1.55 -10.80 -11.85
N ALA A 129 2.16 -9.63 -11.71
CA ALA A 129 2.48 -9.05 -10.42
C ALA A 129 1.90 -7.65 -10.35
N ILE A 130 1.38 -7.29 -9.17
CA ILE A 130 0.86 -5.96 -8.89
C ILE A 130 1.42 -5.51 -7.54
N ALA A 131 1.77 -4.22 -7.46
CA ALA A 131 2.23 -3.54 -6.27
C ALA A 131 1.39 -2.26 -6.09
#